data_AF-A0A1S2QMT5-F1
#
_entry.id   AF-A0A1S2QMT5-F1
#
_cell.length_a   1.000
_cell.length_b   1.000
_cell.length_c   1.000
_cell.angle_alpha   90.00
_cell.angle_beta   90.00
_cell.angle_gamma   90.00
#
_symmetry.space_group_name_H-M   'P 1'
#
loop_
_entity.id
_entity.type
_entity.pdbx_description
1 polymer ?
#
loop_
_entity_poly.entity_id
_entity_poly.type
_entity_poly.pdbx_seq_one_letter_code
_entity_poly.pdbx_strand_id
1 'polypeptide(L)'
;MPRGDMRRVRDANLRLGAAVAEVEGLYSALLRAGTAERRRRLQAELARAAGRLATLAATPPERPSLPVAPRRSRWGRRRALAERGATWIAARFGQN
;
A
#
# COMPACT_ATOMS: atom_id res chain seq x y z
N MET A 1 3.06 -13.31 1.03
CA MET A 1 3.06 -11.90 0.61
C MET A 1 4.06 -11.72 -0.53
N PRO A 2 3.63 -11.36 -1.75
CA PRO A 2 4.57 -11.03 -2.80
C PRO A 2 5.24 -9.70 -2.45
N ARG A 3 6.56 -9.61 -2.58
CA ARG A 3 7.35 -8.41 -2.20
C ARG A 3 6.93 -7.14 -2.96
N GLY A 4 6.24 -7.27 -4.09
CA GLY A 4 5.71 -6.16 -4.87
C GLY A 4 4.60 -5.39 -4.17
N ASP A 5 3.65 -6.08 -3.53
CA ASP A 5 2.51 -5.42 -2.87
C ASP A 5 2.96 -4.63 -1.65
N MET A 6 3.92 -5.16 -0.89
CA MET A 6 4.52 -4.43 0.24
C MET A 6 5.27 -3.17 -0.20
N ARG A 7 5.92 -3.19 -1.37
CA ARG A 7 6.57 -1.99 -1.92
C ARG A 7 5.53 -0.94 -2.32
N ARG A 8 4.44 -1.34 -3.00
CA ARG A 8 3.36 -0.41 -3.37
C ARG A 8 2.70 0.25 -2.16
N VAL A 9 2.38 -0.54 -1.13
CA VAL A 9 1.80 -0.03 0.13
C VAL A 9 2.76 0.93 0.82
N ARG A 10 4.05 0.60 0.88
CA ARG A 10 5.07 1.48 1.44
C ARG A 10 5.17 2.79 0.68
N ASP A 11 5.21 2.74 -0.65
CA ASP A 11 5.29 3.93 -1.49
C ASP A 11 4.05 4.82 -1.34
N ALA A 12 2.85 4.21 -1.25
CA ALA A 12 1.61 4.93 -0.97
C ALA A 12 1.65 5.64 0.40
N ASN A 13 2.10 4.95 1.45
CA ASN A 13 2.24 5.53 2.78
C ASN A 13 3.27 6.67 2.82
N LEU A 14 4.39 6.53 2.10
CA LEU A 14 5.40 7.59 1.99
C LEU A 14 4.84 8.83 1.29
N ARG A 15 4.07 8.65 0.21
CA ARG A 15 3.41 9.76 -0.49
C ARG A 15 2.39 10.46 0.40
N LEU A 16 1.61 9.70 1.16
CA LEU A 16 0.66 10.27 2.12
C LEU A 16 1.37 11.06 3.22
N GLY A 17 2.44 10.50 3.81
CA GLY A 17 3.24 11.18 4.82
C GLY A 17 3.90 12.46 4.31
N ALA A 18 4.42 12.44 3.07
CA ALA A 18 4.98 13.64 2.44
C ALA A 18 3.93 14.74 2.23
N ALA A 19 2.72 14.37 1.81
CA ALA A 19 1.62 15.33 1.63
C ALA A 19 1.17 15.95 2.96
N VAL A 20 1.13 15.17 4.05
CA VAL A 20 0.84 15.68 5.40
C VAL A 20 1.93 16.67 5.84
N ALA A 21 3.21 16.30 5.70
CA ALA A 21 4.32 17.17 6.07
C ALA A 21 4.33 18.50 5.27
N GLU A 22 3.94 18.47 3.99
CA GLU A 22 3.79 19.68 3.18
C GLU A 22 2.71 20.62 3.74
N VAL A 23 1.54 20.08 4.10
CA VAL A 23 0.44 20.85 4.70
C VAL A 23 0.86 21.46 6.04
N GLU A 24 1.50 20.69 6.91
CA GLU A 24 2.00 21.17 8.21
C GLU A 24 3.05 22.28 8.05
N GLY A 25 3.97 22.12 7.08
CA GLY A 25 4.98 23.12 6.76
C GLY A 25 4.37 24.42 6.25
N LEU A 26 3.39 24.35 5.34
CA LEU A 26 2.67 25.52 4.82
C LEU A 26 1.85 26.22 5.90
N TYR A 27 1.18 25.46 6.77
CA TYR A 27 0.45 26.02 7.90
C TYR A 27 1.38 26.74 8.88
N SER A 28 2.53 26.14 9.20
CA SER A 28 3.55 26.76 10.05
C SER A 28 4.13 28.03 9.43
N ALA A 29 4.36 28.03 8.11
CA ALA A 29 4.79 29.22 7.37
C ALA A 29 3.72 30.32 7.37
N LEU A 30 2.44 29.95 7.26
CA LEU A 30 1.32 30.87 7.30
C LEU A 30 1.22 31.59 8.66
N LEU A 31 1.40 30.86 9.76
CA LEU A 31 1.42 31.43 11.12
C LEU A 31 2.53 32.46 11.31
N ARG A 32 3.65 32.32 10.60
CA ARG A 32 4.81 33.22 10.67
C ARG A 32 4.82 34.32 9.60
N ALA A 33 3.80 34.40 8.75
CA ALA A 33 3.79 35.33 7.64
C ALA A 33 3.49 36.77 8.10
N GLY A 34 4.49 37.66 7.99
CA GLY A 34 4.39 39.04 8.43
C GLY A 34 3.61 39.99 7.50
N THR A 35 3.30 39.60 6.26
CA THR A 35 2.59 40.46 5.31
C THR A 35 1.28 39.84 4.82
N ALA A 36 0.29 40.68 4.52
CA ALA A 36 -1.01 40.25 4.02
C ALA A 36 -0.93 39.55 2.66
N GLU A 37 -0.03 40.00 1.78
CA GLU A 37 0.21 39.36 0.48
C GLU A 37 0.80 37.95 0.64
N ARG A 38 1.83 37.80 1.48
CA ARG A 38 2.44 36.50 1.75
C ARG A 38 1.45 35.54 2.40
N ARG A 39 0.62 36.02 3.34
CA ARG A 39 -0.47 35.21 3.92
C ARG A 39 -1.45 34.72 2.86
N ARG A 40 -1.92 35.59 1.96
CA ARG A 40 -2.85 35.22 0.88
C ARG A 40 -2.24 34.15 -0.04
N ARG A 41 -0.98 34.30 -0.41
CA ARG A 41 -0.26 33.30 -1.21
C ARG A 41 -0.15 31.95 -0.49
N LEU A 42 0.24 31.96 0.78
CA LEU A 42 0.36 30.73 1.59
C LEU A 42 -0.99 30.05 1.80
N GLN A 43 -2.08 30.80 1.97
CA GLN A 43 -3.43 30.22 2.02
C GLN A 43 -3.80 29.53 0.72
N ALA A 44 -3.49 30.12 -0.44
CA ALA A 44 -3.75 29.50 -1.73
C ALA A 44 -2.87 28.26 -1.99
N GLU A 45 -1.63 28.24 -1.50
CA GLU A 45 -0.76 27.06 -1.54
C GLU A 45 -1.28 25.96 -0.60
N LEU A 46 -1.70 26.33 0.62
CA LEU A 46 -2.27 25.42 1.60
C LEU A 46 -3.56 24.76 1.09
N ALA A 47 -4.47 25.53 0.48
CA ALA A 47 -5.70 24.98 -0.10
C ALA A 47 -5.40 23.95 -1.21
N ARG A 48 -4.42 24.24 -2.08
CA ARG A 48 -3.99 23.31 -3.13
C ARG A 48 -3.35 22.04 -2.54
N ALA A 49 -2.51 22.18 -1.51
CA ALA A 49 -1.88 21.04 -0.83
C ALA A 49 -2.91 20.16 -0.11
N ALA A 50 -3.86 20.77 0.61
CA ALA A 50 -4.97 20.07 1.26
C ALA A 50 -5.84 19.32 0.24
N GLY A 51 -6.11 19.92 -0.93
CA GLY A 51 -6.81 19.25 -2.02
C GLY A 51 -6.08 18.00 -2.52
N ARG A 52 -4.76 18.08 -2.74
CA ARG A 52 -3.94 16.91 -3.13
C ARG A 52 -3.94 15.83 -2.04
N LEU A 53 -3.82 16.21 -0.77
CA LEU A 53 -3.89 15.28 0.35
C LEU A 53 -5.23 14.55 0.38
N ALA A 54 -6.34 15.27 0.20
CA ALA A 54 -7.67 14.67 0.15
C ALA A 54 -7.80 13.66 -1.00
N THR A 55 -7.29 13.98 -2.19
CA THR A 55 -7.26 13.03 -3.32
C THR A 55 -6.44 11.77 -3.00
N LEU A 56 -5.27 11.93 -2.37
CA LEU A 56 -4.44 10.79 -1.96
C LEU A 56 -5.12 9.92 -0.89
N ALA A 57 -5.76 10.55 0.10
CA ALA A 57 -6.45 9.84 1.18
C ALA A 57 -7.74 9.14 0.71
N ALA A 58 -8.43 9.69 -0.30
CA ALA A 58 -9.61 9.09 -0.88
C ALA A 58 -9.30 7.87 -1.77
N THR A 59 -8.04 7.66 -2.15
CA THR A 59 -7.64 6.49 -2.94
C THR A 59 -7.65 5.25 -2.04
N PRO A 60 -8.54 4.27 -2.27
CA PRO A 60 -8.54 3.05 -1.47
C PRO A 60 -7.18 2.35 -1.60
N PRO A 61 -6.62 1.77 -0.53
CA PRO A 61 -5.48 0.89 -0.68
C PRO A 61 -5.87 -0.21 -1.66
N GLU A 62 -5.11 -0.33 -2.74
CA GLU A 62 -5.31 -1.35 -3.77
C GLU A 62 -5.45 -2.69 -3.04
N ARG A 63 -6.65 -3.30 -3.09
CA ARG A 63 -6.91 -4.58 -2.41
C ARG A 63 -5.81 -5.54 -2.86
N PRO A 64 -5.09 -6.20 -1.95
CA PRO A 64 -4.09 -7.19 -2.36
C PRO A 64 -4.84 -8.19 -3.23
N SER A 65 -4.42 -8.26 -4.51
CA SER A 65 -4.97 -9.21 -5.44
C SER A 65 -4.87 -10.57 -4.75
N LEU A 66 -6.00 -11.27 -4.64
CA LEU A 66 -6.14 -12.59 -4.06
C LEU A 66 -4.89 -13.44 -4.34
N PRO A 67 -4.39 -14.21 -3.35
CA PRO A 67 -3.08 -14.83 -3.43
C PRO A 67 -2.95 -15.59 -4.75
N VAL A 68 -2.07 -15.08 -5.62
CA VAL A 68 -1.68 -15.73 -6.87
C VAL A 68 -1.47 -17.20 -6.56
N ALA A 69 -2.25 -18.04 -7.24
CA ALA A 69 -2.41 -19.45 -6.96
C ALA A 69 -1.09 -20.11 -6.50
N PRO A 70 -1.13 -20.96 -5.44
CA PRO A 70 0.06 -21.54 -4.81
C PRO A 70 1.00 -22.32 -5.76
N ARG A 71 0.52 -22.61 -6.97
CA ARG A 71 1.19 -23.38 -8.03
C ARG A 71 2.49 -22.77 -8.57
N ARG A 72 2.76 -21.47 -8.39
CA ARG A 72 4.02 -20.86 -8.89
C ARG A 72 5.18 -20.82 -7.88
N SER A 73 4.94 -21.11 -6.60
CA SER A 73 6.02 -21.16 -5.61
C SER A 73 6.71 -22.52 -5.60
N ARG A 74 8.05 -22.57 -5.45
CA ARG A 74 8.79 -23.85 -5.30
C ARG A 74 8.24 -24.69 -4.14
N TRP A 75 7.91 -24.05 -3.03
CA TRP A 75 7.29 -24.68 -1.86
C TRP A 75 5.90 -25.22 -2.17
N GLY A 76 5.06 -24.47 -2.88
CA GLY A 76 3.73 -24.94 -3.32
C GLY A 76 3.81 -26.12 -4.28
N ARG A 77 4.80 -26.14 -5.18
CA ARG A 77 5.07 -27.31 -6.05
C ARG A 77 5.50 -28.53 -5.25
N ARG A 78 6.39 -28.37 -4.26
CA ARG A 78 6.81 -29.46 -3.36
C ARG A 78 5.63 -30.01 -2.56
N ARG A 79 4.79 -29.13 -2.02
CA ARG A 79 3.60 -29.51 -1.27
C ARG A 79 2.59 -30.25 -2.14
N ALA A 80 2.31 -29.76 -3.34
CA ALA A 80 1.41 -30.43 -4.28
C ALA A 80 1.92 -31.82 -4.73
N LEU A 81 3.24 -32.00 -4.88
CA LEU A 81 3.82 -33.32 -5.15
C LEU A 81 3.70 -34.25 -3.94
N ALA A 82 3.94 -33.74 -2.73
CA ALA A 82 3.76 -34.53 -1.50
C ALA A 82 2.30 -34.93 -1.28
N GLU A 83 1.35 -34.02 -1.51
CA GLU A 83 -0.09 -34.30 -1.43
C GLU A 83 -0.50 -35.37 -2.45
N ARG A 84 -0.05 -35.30 -3.71
CA ARG A 84 -0.31 -36.36 -4.69
C ARG A 84 0.30 -37.70 -4.29
N GLY A 85 1.53 -37.70 -3.76
CA GLY A 85 2.18 -38.92 -3.28
C GLY A 85 1.41 -39.55 -2.13
N ALA A 86 0.98 -38.73 -1.16
CA ALA A 86 0.14 -39.19 -0.05
C ALA A 86 -1.20 -39.75 -0.54
N THR A 87 -1.86 -39.09 -1.49
CA THR A 87 -3.10 -39.59 -2.10
C THR A 87 -2.89 -40.93 -2.81
N TRP A 88 -1.79 -41.10 -3.56
CA TRP A 88 -1.49 -42.37 -4.22
C TRP A 88 -1.23 -43.50 -3.21
N ILE A 89 -0.46 -43.24 -2.15
CA ILE A 89 -0.20 -44.22 -1.08
C ILE A 89 -1.51 -44.60 -0.38
N ALA A 90 -2.32 -43.61 0.00
CA ALA A 90 -3.62 -43.84 0.61
C ALA A 90 -4.58 -44.63 -0.30
N ALA A 91 -4.60 -44.35 -1.61
CA ALA A 91 -5.41 -45.13 -2.55
C ALA A 91 -4.90 -46.57 -2.73
N ARG A 92 -3.57 -46.77 -2.65
CA ARG A 92 -2.90 -48.06 -2.86
C ARG A 92 -3.00 -48.99 -1.64
N PHE A 93 -2.98 -48.42 -0.43
CA PHE A 93 -2.82 -49.16 0.82
C PHE A 93 -3.85 -48.82 1.91
N GLY A 94 -4.72 -47.84 1.68
CA GLY A 94 -5.69 -47.34 2.67
C GLY A 94 -7.07 -48.00 2.61
N GLN A 95 -7.25 -49.07 1.81
CA GLN A 95 -8.41 -49.94 1.91
C GLN A 95 -7.99 -51.26 2.54
N ASN A 96 -8.15 -51.33 3.86
CA ASN A 96 -8.31 -52.56 4.60
C ASN A 96 -9.40 -52.32 5.65
#